data_AF-A0A453FSJ9-F1
#
_entry.id   AF-A0A453FSJ9-F1
#
_cell.length_a   1.000
_cell.length_b   1.000
_cell.length_c   1.000
_cell.angle_alpha   90.00
_cell.angle_beta   90.00
_cell.angle_gamma   90.00
#
_symmetry.space_group_name_H-M   'P 1'
#
loop_
_entity.id
_entity.type
_entity.pdbx_description
1 polymer ?
#
loop_
_entity_poly.entity_id
_entity_poly.type
_entity_poly.pdbx_seq_one_letter_code
_entity_poly.pdbx_strand_id
1 'polypeptide(L)'
;MAEARRRAVYEAEGRVVACRRRLTELEESMCAEGDRMKATAQELDSLERVRRASVALNVWQPQVVHGRQKQLVQQCTVPVDSRLSALHMELKVCKQQIATYKNAYNKEKLKLNEYEEALRRAKYHPMQNSSHTSPPGNEPQAKRKRLK
;
A
#
# COMPACT_ATOMS: atom_id res chain seq x y z
N MET A 1 -19.07 -16.47 -31.58
CA MET A 1 -17.65 -16.62 -31.16
C MET A 1 -17.00 -15.29 -30.76
N ALA A 2 -17.06 -14.23 -31.57
CA ALA A 2 -16.41 -12.93 -31.25
C ALA A 2 -16.94 -12.27 -29.95
N GLU A 3 -18.23 -12.32 -29.68
CA GLU A 3 -18.83 -11.75 -28.46
C GLU A 3 -18.42 -12.49 -27.19
N ALA A 4 -18.38 -13.82 -27.23
CA ALA A 4 -17.93 -14.63 -26.10
C ALA A 4 -16.46 -14.34 -25.75
N ARG A 5 -15.61 -14.16 -26.78
CA ARG A 5 -14.21 -13.74 -26.60
C ARG A 5 -14.11 -12.36 -25.96
N ARG A 6 -14.90 -11.37 -26.43
CA ARG A 6 -14.92 -10.03 -25.85
C ARG A 6 -15.31 -10.06 -24.37
N ARG A 7 -16.36 -10.81 -24.01
CA ARG A 7 -16.77 -10.98 -22.60
C ARG A 7 -15.66 -11.58 -21.74
N ALA A 8 -15.01 -12.65 -22.21
CA ALA A 8 -13.91 -13.28 -21.49
C ALA A 8 -12.72 -12.32 -21.26
N VAL A 9 -12.40 -11.46 -22.23
CA VAL A 9 -11.37 -10.43 -22.06
C VAL A 9 -11.78 -9.40 -21.00
N TYR A 10 -13.02 -8.88 -21.06
CA TYR A 10 -13.50 -7.92 -20.06
C TYR A 10 -13.54 -8.49 -18.65
N GLU A 11 -13.93 -9.75 -18.49
CA GLU A 11 -13.90 -10.44 -17.19
C GLU A 11 -12.47 -10.56 -16.66
N ALA A 12 -11.50 -10.90 -17.51
CA ALA A 12 -10.10 -10.96 -17.14
C ALA A 12 -9.54 -9.57 -16.78
N GLU A 13 -9.90 -8.51 -17.51
CA GLU A 13 -9.56 -7.12 -17.17
C GLU A 13 -10.15 -6.72 -15.82
N GLY A 14 -11.41 -7.08 -15.57
CA GLY A 14 -12.08 -6.83 -14.29
C GLY A 14 -11.33 -7.48 -13.11
N ARG A 15 -10.86 -8.72 -13.27
CA ARG A 15 -10.05 -9.40 -12.25
C ARG A 15 -8.72 -8.69 -11.98
N VAL A 16 -8.02 -8.23 -13.02
CA VAL A 16 -6.78 -7.44 -12.88
C VAL A 16 -7.03 -6.14 -12.14
N VAL A 17 -8.08 -5.40 -12.50
CA VAL A 17 -8.43 -4.13 -11.83
C VAL A 17 -8.80 -4.36 -10.36
N ALA A 18 -9.60 -5.38 -10.06
CA ALA A 18 -9.96 -5.73 -8.69
C ALA A 18 -8.73 -6.09 -7.84
N CYS A 19 -7.81 -6.88 -8.41
CA CYS A 19 -6.59 -7.29 -7.73
C CYS A 19 -5.65 -6.09 -7.45
N ARG A 20 -5.54 -5.15 -8.40
CA ARG A 20 -4.78 -3.90 -8.19
C ARG A 20 -5.38 -3.02 -7.10
N ARG A 21 -6.71 -2.87 -7.06
CA ARG A 21 -7.40 -2.16 -5.97
C ARG A 21 -7.14 -2.83 -4.62
N ARG A 22 -7.13 -4.16 -4.58
CA ARG A 22 -6.83 -4.88 -3.35
C ARG A 22 -5.40 -4.65 -2.87
N LEU A 23 -4.44 -4.55 -3.79
CA LEU A 23 -3.06 -4.20 -3.43
C LEU A 23 -2.95 -2.80 -2.83
N THR A 24 -3.63 -1.80 -3.39
CA THR A 24 -3.61 -0.44 -2.84
C THR A 24 -4.26 -0.39 -1.45
N GLU A 25 -5.39 -1.07 -1.23
CA GLU A 25 -6.02 -1.17 0.09
C GLU A 25 -5.08 -1.79 1.15
N LEU A 26 -4.32 -2.82 0.75
CA LEU A 26 -3.36 -3.47 1.63
C LEU A 26 -2.15 -2.58 1.94
N GLU A 27 -1.67 -1.80 0.96
CA GLU A 27 -0.62 -0.80 1.15
C GLU A 27 -1.08 0.30 2.12
N GLU A 28 -2.28 0.85 1.90
CA GLU A 28 -2.89 1.84 2.80
C GLU A 28 -3.05 1.30 4.22
N SER A 29 -3.50 0.05 4.36
CA SER A 29 -3.62 -0.61 5.67
C SER A 29 -2.27 -0.78 6.36
N MET A 30 -1.21 -1.14 5.63
CA MET A 30 0.15 -1.22 6.19
C MET A 30 0.67 0.15 6.62
N CYS A 31 0.42 1.19 5.82
CA CYS A 31 0.79 2.56 6.16
C CYS A 31 0.07 3.03 7.44
N ALA A 32 -1.24 2.81 7.54
CA ALA A 32 -2.02 3.17 8.72
C ALA A 32 -1.53 2.46 9.99
N GLU A 33 -1.23 1.17 9.94
CA GLU A 33 -0.63 0.44 11.07
C GLU A 33 0.78 0.94 11.39
N GLY A 34 1.55 1.32 10.38
CA GLY A 34 2.87 1.94 10.55
C GLY A 34 2.80 3.28 11.27
N ASP A 35 1.83 4.12 10.94
CA ASP A 35 1.61 5.40 11.59
C ASP A 35 1.07 5.25 13.01
N ARG A 36 0.18 4.28 13.25
CA ARG A 36 -0.22 3.89 14.61
C ARG A 36 0.99 3.47 15.43
N MET A 37 1.87 2.63 14.88
CA MET A 37 3.09 2.18 15.55
C MET A 37 4.02 3.36 15.91
N LYS A 38 4.17 4.35 15.02
CA LYS A 38 4.96 5.57 15.31
C LYS A 38 4.34 6.38 16.45
N ALA A 39 3.02 6.58 16.43
CA ALA A 39 2.30 7.31 17.46
C ALA A 39 2.42 6.61 18.84
N THR A 40 2.20 5.30 18.89
CA THR A 40 2.40 4.48 20.10
C THR A 40 3.83 4.57 20.62
N ALA A 41 4.84 4.56 19.74
CA ALA A 41 6.25 4.71 20.14
C ALA A 41 6.56 6.10 20.71
N GLN A 42 5.98 7.16 20.13
CA GLN A 42 6.13 8.53 20.67
C GLN A 42 5.48 8.66 22.05
N GLU A 43 4.29 8.09 22.24
CA GLU A 43 3.64 8.07 23.54
C GLU A 43 4.46 7.29 24.58
N LEU A 44 5.05 6.17 24.18
CA LEU A 44 5.90 5.35 25.04
C LEU A 44 7.13 6.13 25.53
N ASP A 45 7.85 6.83 24.64
CA ASP A 45 8.97 7.71 25.06
C ASP A 45 8.51 8.81 26.01
N SER A 46 7.33 9.40 25.76
CA SER A 46 6.76 10.43 26.63
C SER A 46 6.51 9.90 28.05
N LEU A 47 5.96 8.68 28.18
CA LEU A 47 5.68 8.05 29.46
C LEU A 47 6.94 7.57 30.16
N GLU A 48 7.95 7.11 29.42
CA GLU A 48 9.27 6.80 30.01
C GLU A 48 9.95 8.04 30.58
N ARG A 49 9.76 9.22 29.97
CA ARG A 49 10.22 10.49 30.56
C ARG A 49 9.48 10.82 31.85
N VAL A 50 8.17 10.61 31.89
CA VAL A 50 7.36 10.79 33.13
C VAL A 50 7.81 9.80 34.21
N ARG A 51 8.00 8.52 33.86
CA ARG A 51 8.49 7.49 34.78
C ARG A 51 9.85 7.86 35.38
N ARG A 52 10.79 8.32 34.54
CA ARG A 52 12.11 8.82 34.99
C ARG A 52 11.98 10.02 35.92
N ALA A 53 11.13 10.99 35.59
CA ALA A 53 10.87 12.15 36.44
C ALA A 53 10.29 11.75 37.80
N SER A 54 9.37 10.79 37.82
CA SER A 54 8.77 10.24 39.06
C SER A 54 9.82 9.59 39.96
N VAL A 55 10.70 8.75 39.39
CA VAL A 55 11.80 8.14 40.16
C VAL A 55 12.74 9.20 40.71
N ALA A 56 13.06 10.20 39.90
CA ALA A 56 14.00 11.24 40.25
C ALA A 56 13.49 12.12 41.41
N LEU A 57 12.17 12.37 41.52
CA LEU A 57 11.56 13.07 42.65
C LEU A 57 11.76 12.38 44.01
N ASN A 58 12.10 11.08 44.03
CA ASN A 58 12.36 10.34 45.27
C ASN A 58 13.79 10.52 45.81
N VAL A 59 14.64 11.28 45.12
CA VAL A 59 16.04 11.54 45.50
C VAL A 59 16.22 13.05 45.71
N TRP A 60 17.17 13.44 46.56
CA TRP A 60 17.50 14.85 46.76
C TRP A 60 17.95 15.53 45.46
N GLN A 61 17.43 16.74 45.19
CA GLN A 61 17.73 17.52 43.99
C GLN A 61 17.61 19.04 44.22
N PRO A 62 18.27 19.87 43.37
CA PRO A 62 18.05 21.31 43.34
C PRO A 62 16.60 21.69 42.98
N GLN A 63 16.06 22.76 43.58
CA GLN A 63 14.66 23.18 43.36
C GLN A 63 14.26 23.36 41.89
N VAL A 64 15.16 23.88 41.05
CA VAL A 64 14.90 24.07 39.61
C VAL A 64 14.66 22.75 38.87
N VAL A 65 15.37 21.68 39.26
CA VAL A 65 15.21 20.34 38.67
C VAL A 65 13.95 19.68 39.23
N HIS A 66 13.75 19.79 40.53
CA HIS A 66 12.59 19.26 41.25
C HIS A 66 11.26 19.86 40.72
N GLY A 67 11.20 21.18 40.51
CA GLY A 67 10.01 21.85 40.00
C GLY A 67 9.60 21.36 38.60
N ARG A 68 10.57 21.23 37.69
CA ARG A 68 10.32 20.72 36.34
C ARG A 68 9.85 19.26 36.35
N GLN A 69 10.47 18.41 37.17
CA GLN A 69 10.06 17.00 37.29
C GLN A 69 8.65 16.87 37.88
N LYS A 70 8.33 17.66 38.91
CA LYS A 70 7.01 17.69 39.54
C LYS A 70 5.92 18.09 38.55
N GLN A 71 6.16 19.11 37.73
CA GLN A 71 5.22 19.52 36.69
C GLN A 71 4.96 18.40 35.67
N LEU A 72 6.02 17.73 35.18
CA LEU A 72 5.90 16.63 34.22
C LEU A 72 5.08 15.46 34.78
N VAL A 73 5.28 15.10 36.05
CA VAL A 73 4.54 14.02 36.70
C VAL A 73 3.08 14.40 36.96
N GLN A 74 2.82 15.63 37.41
CA GLN A 74 1.46 16.12 37.68
C GLN A 74 0.57 16.21 36.43
N GLN A 75 1.16 16.45 35.26
CA GLN A 75 0.42 16.46 33.99
C GLN A 75 -0.02 15.06 33.53
N CYS A 76 0.56 13.99 34.08
CA CYS A 76 0.19 12.63 33.76
C CYS A 76 -0.92 12.13 34.69
N THR A 77 -2.13 11.97 34.16
CA THR A 77 -3.31 11.54 34.94
C THR A 77 -3.48 10.02 35.00
N VAL A 78 -2.75 9.28 34.16
CA VAL A 78 -2.89 7.82 34.02
C VAL A 78 -1.81 7.07 34.81
N PRO A 79 -2.12 5.88 35.36
CA PRO A 79 -1.11 5.00 35.93
C PRO A 79 -0.07 4.62 34.88
N VAL A 80 1.17 5.10 35.07
CA VAL A 80 2.23 5.05 34.07
C VAL A 80 2.60 3.62 33.69
N ASP A 81 2.76 2.72 34.67
CA ASP A 81 3.17 1.34 34.40
C ASP A 81 2.10 0.53 33.66
N SER A 82 0.82 0.73 34.02
CA SER A 82 -0.30 0.09 33.31
C SER A 82 -0.38 0.58 31.87
N ARG A 83 -0.23 1.89 31.64
CA ARG A 83 -0.24 2.46 30.28
C ARG A 83 0.97 2.01 29.46
N LEU A 84 2.17 1.95 30.04
CA LEU A 84 3.37 1.42 29.39
C LEU A 84 3.19 -0.04 28.95
N SER A 85 2.58 -0.89 29.80
CA SER A 85 2.28 -2.28 29.43
C SER A 85 1.31 -2.36 28.25
N ALA A 86 0.24 -1.54 28.27
CA ALA A 86 -0.72 -1.48 27.17
C ALA A 86 -0.08 -1.05 25.85
N LEU A 87 0.75 0.02 25.85
CA LEU A 87 1.45 0.49 24.66
C LEU A 87 2.44 -0.54 24.12
N HIS A 88 3.16 -1.27 24.99
CA HIS A 88 4.01 -2.37 24.55
C HIS A 88 3.23 -3.48 23.83
N MET A 89 2.03 -3.80 24.32
CA MET A 89 1.16 -4.77 23.65
C MET A 89 0.64 -4.23 22.32
N GLU A 90 0.28 -2.96 22.25
CA GLU A 90 -0.14 -2.30 21.02
C GLU A 90 0.95 -2.32 19.95
N LEU A 91 2.22 -2.05 20.31
CA LEU A 91 3.36 -2.16 19.38
C LEU A 91 3.51 -3.59 18.83
N LYS A 92 3.35 -4.61 19.67
CA LYS A 92 3.39 -6.01 19.23
C LYS A 92 2.26 -6.33 18.26
N VAL A 93 1.05 -5.84 18.54
CA VAL A 93 -0.11 -6.02 17.67
C VAL A 93 0.10 -5.32 16.33
N CYS A 94 0.54 -4.06 16.31
CA CYS A 94 0.81 -3.33 15.07
C CYS A 94 1.86 -4.06 14.22
N LYS A 95 2.94 -4.54 14.84
CA LYS A 95 3.97 -5.32 14.15
C LYS A 95 3.42 -6.59 13.53
N GLN A 96 2.59 -7.32 14.28
CA GLN A 96 1.93 -8.53 13.78
C GLN A 96 0.97 -8.21 12.63
N GLN A 97 0.22 -7.12 12.73
CA GLN A 97 -0.76 -6.71 11.73
C GLN A 97 -0.09 -6.30 10.41
N ILE A 98 1.00 -5.53 10.48
CA ILE A 98 1.84 -5.20 9.31
C ILE A 98 2.37 -6.48 8.64
N ALA A 99 2.84 -7.45 9.42
CA ALA A 99 3.30 -8.73 8.86
C ALA A 99 2.15 -9.50 8.17
N THR A 100 0.96 -9.50 8.75
CA THR A 100 -0.24 -10.11 8.15
C THR A 100 -0.60 -9.44 6.83
N TYR A 101 -0.65 -8.10 6.78
CA TYR A 101 -0.94 -7.38 5.54
C TYR A 101 0.14 -7.56 4.49
N LYS A 102 1.42 -7.57 4.87
CA LYS A 102 2.54 -7.84 3.96
C LYS A 102 2.42 -9.22 3.33
N ASN A 103 2.03 -10.23 4.10
CA ASN A 103 1.80 -11.58 3.58
C ASN A 103 0.61 -11.62 2.63
N ALA A 104 -0.50 -10.94 2.97
CA ALA A 104 -1.65 -10.82 2.09
C ALA A 104 -1.30 -10.09 0.78
N TYR A 105 -0.52 -9.02 0.87
CA TYR A 105 -0.03 -8.25 -0.28
C TYR A 105 0.80 -9.11 -1.22
N ASN A 106 1.76 -9.87 -0.69
CA ASN A 106 2.58 -10.77 -1.49
C ASN A 106 1.74 -11.83 -2.22
N LYS A 107 0.74 -12.40 -1.53
CA LYS A 107 -0.19 -13.37 -2.14
C LYS A 107 -1.03 -12.73 -3.24
N GLU A 108 -1.55 -11.53 -3.01
CA GLU A 108 -2.35 -10.81 -3.99
C GLU A 108 -1.52 -10.38 -5.20
N LYS A 109 -0.25 -10.02 -4.99
CA LYS A 109 0.70 -9.70 -6.06
C LYS A 109 1.00 -10.90 -6.96
N LEU A 110 1.08 -12.10 -6.38
CA LEU A 110 1.20 -13.33 -7.16
C LEU A 110 -0.03 -13.56 -8.04
N LYS A 111 -1.24 -13.43 -7.49
CA LYS A 111 -2.49 -13.53 -8.25
C LYS A 111 -2.58 -12.49 -9.36
N LEU A 112 -2.12 -11.26 -9.11
CA LEU A 112 -2.10 -10.21 -10.12
C LEU A 112 -1.28 -10.65 -11.33
N ASN A 113 -0.08 -11.19 -11.11
CA ASN A 113 0.77 -11.69 -12.19
C ASN A 113 0.06 -12.79 -13.00
N GLU A 114 -0.58 -13.75 -12.33
CA GLU A 114 -1.34 -14.82 -12.97
C GLU A 114 -2.50 -14.27 -13.82
N TYR A 115 -3.26 -13.30 -13.29
CA TYR A 115 -4.36 -12.67 -14.01
C TYR A 115 -3.88 -11.81 -15.18
N GLU A 116 -2.75 -11.11 -15.05
CA GLU A 116 -2.15 -10.36 -16.15
C GLU A 116 -1.66 -11.28 -17.26
N GLU A 117 -1.06 -12.42 -16.93
CA GLU A 117 -0.70 -13.44 -17.91
C GLU A 117 -1.93 -14.05 -18.60
N ALA A 118 -2.96 -14.40 -17.84
CA ALA A 118 -4.22 -14.92 -18.39
C ALA A 118 -4.86 -13.89 -19.33
N LEU A 119 -4.84 -12.61 -18.95
CA LEU A 119 -5.31 -11.51 -19.79
C LEU A 119 -4.50 -11.39 -21.08
N ARG A 120 -3.16 -11.46 -21.01
CA ARG A 120 -2.29 -11.48 -22.19
C ARG A 120 -2.63 -12.65 -23.12
N ARG A 121 -2.82 -13.85 -22.58
CA ARG A 121 -3.23 -15.05 -23.34
C ARG A 121 -4.60 -14.87 -23.99
N ALA A 122 -5.58 -14.29 -23.29
CA ALA A 122 -6.91 -14.05 -23.82
C ALA A 122 -6.93 -12.99 -24.93
N LYS A 123 -6.09 -11.95 -24.80
CA LYS A 123 -5.92 -10.90 -25.80
C LYS A 123 -5.17 -11.38 -27.04
N TYR A 124 -4.29 -12.37 -26.90
CA TYR A 124 -3.51 -12.91 -28.01
C TYR A 124 -4.42 -13.38 -29.17
N HIS A 125 -4.09 -12.94 -30.39
CA HIS A 125 -4.77 -13.34 -31.61
C HIS A 125 -3.72 -13.76 -32.64
N PRO A 126 -3.55 -15.07 -32.91
CA PRO A 126 -2.46 -15.59 -33.74
C PRO A 126 -2.37 -14.99 -35.16
N MET A 127 -3.45 -14.40 -35.67
CA MET A 127 -3.58 -13.93 -37.06
C MET A 127 -3.59 -12.40 -37.22
N GLN A 128 -3.46 -11.61 -36.14
CA GLN A 128 -3.47 -10.14 -36.27
C GLN A 128 -2.13 -9.54 -36.73
N ASN A 129 -1.04 -10.29 -36.68
CA ASN A 129 0.29 -9.83 -37.07
C ASN A 129 0.59 -9.96 -38.58
N SER A 130 -0.35 -10.44 -39.40
CA SER A 130 -0.16 -10.62 -40.85
C SER A 130 -0.82 -9.54 -41.72
N SER A 131 -1.40 -8.49 -41.13
CA SER A 131 -2.05 -7.41 -41.90
C SER A 131 -1.28 -6.10 -41.86
N HIS A 132 0.00 -6.14 -42.25
CA HIS A 132 0.74 -4.94 -42.67
C HIS A 132 1.61 -5.24 -43.90
N THR A 133 0.96 -5.31 -45.05
CA THR A 133 1.55 -4.81 -46.29
C THR A 133 0.45 -4.01 -46.99
N SER A 134 0.43 -2.71 -46.73
CA SER A 134 -0.42 -1.74 -47.43
C SER A 134 -0.13 -1.81 -48.95
N PRO A 135 -1.14 -1.69 -49.83
CA PRO A 135 -0.87 -1.46 -51.24
C PRO A 135 -0.28 -0.05 -51.41
N PRO A 136 0.78 0.16 -52.20
CA PRO A 136 1.23 1.51 -52.51
C PRO A 136 0.19 2.15 -53.44
N GLY A 137 -0.60 3.07 -52.88
CA GLY A 137 -1.29 4.07 -53.66
C GLY A 137 -0.26 4.93 -54.39
N ASN A 138 -0.37 4.97 -55.70
CA ASN A 138 0.22 6.02 -56.54
C ASN A 138 -0.74 6.26 -57.71
N GLU A 139 -1.59 7.27 -57.58
CA GLU A 139 -2.08 8.07 -58.70
C GLU A 139 -1.08 9.24 -58.94
N PRO A 140 -1.16 10.02 -60.03
CA PRO A 140 -1.77 9.81 -61.36
C PRO A 140 -0.80 10.21 -62.50
N GLN A 141 -0.90 9.63 -63.71
CA GLN A 141 -0.36 10.30 -64.91
C GLN A 141 -1.26 10.15 -66.14
N ALA A 142 -1.79 11.28 -66.55
CA ALA A 142 -2.52 11.54 -67.78
C ALA A 142 -1.69 11.18 -69.04
N LYS A 143 -2.27 10.45 -70.00
CA LYS A 143 -1.97 10.60 -71.44
C LYS A 143 -3.23 10.40 -72.29
N ARG A 144 -3.35 11.30 -73.26
CA ARG A 144 -4.48 11.60 -74.15
C ARG A 144 -4.79 10.52 -75.19
N LYS A 145 -6.04 10.60 -75.71
CA LYS A 145 -6.60 10.03 -76.95
C LYS A 145 -5.61 9.75 -78.08
N ARG A 146 -5.81 8.63 -78.79
CA ARG A 146 -5.94 8.60 -80.27
C ARG A 146 -6.98 7.57 -80.71
N LEU A 147 -7.79 7.99 -81.68
CA LEU A 147 -8.76 7.17 -82.42
C LEU A 147 -8.07 6.22 -83.39
N LYS A 148 -8.74 5.10 -83.68
CA LYS A 148 -8.93 4.60 -85.04
C LYS A 148 -10.41 4.32 -85.23
#